data_AF-A0A317IYC4-F1
#
_entry.id   AF-A0A317IYC4-F1
#
_cell.length_a   1.000
_cell.length_b   1.000
_cell.length_c   1.000
_cell.angle_alpha   90.00
_cell.angle_beta   90.00
_cell.angle_gamma   90.00
#
_symmetry.space_group_name_H-M   'P 1'
#
loop_
_entity.id
_entity.type
_entity.pdbx_description
1 polymer ?
#
loop_
_entity_poly.entity_id
_entity_poly.type
_entity_poly.pdbx_seq_one_letter_code
_entity_poly.pdbx_strand_id
1 'polypeptide(L)'
;MKTKTSAQRLQYLDWLRGMGAVVMLQGHVFHSFLKPELRDGAPFILSQFVGGMPPAIFLFLTGITLAFLMDSTERKGLTPRERVHAAFRRSGYLILLAFAFRLQLWIFSWPAPWTDLLKVDILNCMGLAVAVMSLMALFRTAERIRLCAILGLAIAFASPWITQIDWSWAPPWLRNYVVPDFNFFGFFPWAAYLAFGVSAGSLIRAIPVESTERAMQWAAILGGALIVTCQYFANLPFSIYAKSDFWLNSPAQVLIKLGVTLVLLAGAYLWTQ
;
A
#
# COMPACT_ATOMS: atom_id res chain seq x y z
N MET A 1 41.66 -5.91 2.86
CA MET A 1 40.50 -5.39 2.09
C MET A 1 39.26 -5.54 2.96
N LYS A 2 38.69 -4.45 3.49
CA LYS A 2 37.42 -4.50 4.22
C LYS A 2 36.32 -4.88 3.22
N THR A 3 35.90 -6.13 3.24
CA THR A 3 34.69 -6.57 2.53
C THR A 3 33.55 -5.71 3.06
N LYS A 4 33.01 -4.83 2.20
CA LYS A 4 31.73 -4.19 2.48
C LYS A 4 30.75 -5.32 2.76
N THR A 5 30.27 -5.44 3.98
CA THR A 5 29.17 -6.33 4.33
C THR A 5 28.01 -5.91 3.44
N SER A 6 27.84 -6.62 2.32
CA SER A 6 26.69 -6.47 1.45
C SER A 6 25.48 -6.61 2.36
N ALA A 7 24.69 -5.54 2.50
CA ALA A 7 23.41 -5.64 3.19
C ALA A 7 22.66 -6.79 2.50
N GLN A 8 22.48 -7.91 3.21
CA GLN A 8 21.84 -9.10 2.64
C GLN A 8 20.55 -8.68 1.94
N ARG A 9 20.55 -8.79 0.62
CA ARG A 9 19.42 -8.43 -0.22
C ARG A 9 18.32 -9.44 0.06
N LEU A 10 17.19 -8.96 0.58
CA LEU A 10 16.06 -9.80 0.95
C LEU A 10 15.31 -10.22 -0.32
N GLN A 11 15.69 -11.39 -0.88
CA GLN A 11 15.20 -11.87 -2.18
C GLN A 11 13.67 -12.03 -2.22
N TYR A 12 13.06 -12.48 -1.12
CA TYR A 12 11.61 -12.63 -1.02
C TYR A 12 10.83 -11.31 -1.21
N LEU A 13 11.41 -10.17 -0.80
CA LEU A 13 10.78 -8.87 -1.05
C LEU A 13 10.81 -8.51 -2.54
N ASP A 14 11.87 -8.89 -3.25
CA ASP A 14 11.96 -8.68 -4.70
C ASP A 14 11.03 -9.63 -5.46
N TRP A 15 10.88 -10.88 -5.00
CA TRP A 15 9.89 -11.80 -5.53
C TRP A 15 8.47 -11.27 -5.36
N LEU A 16 8.12 -10.74 -4.19
CA LEU A 16 6.80 -10.14 -3.95
C LEU A 16 6.57 -8.92 -4.86
N ARG A 17 7.59 -8.08 -5.11
CA ARG A 17 7.53 -6.98 -6.09
C ARG A 17 7.26 -7.51 -7.50
N GLY A 18 8.02 -8.52 -7.92
CA GLY A 18 7.89 -9.14 -9.25
C GLY A 18 6.50 -9.72 -9.47
N MET A 19 5.99 -10.49 -8.50
CA MET A 19 4.64 -11.03 -8.54
C MET A 19 3.58 -9.93 -8.61
N GLY A 20 3.71 -8.87 -7.80
CA GLY A 20 2.83 -7.70 -7.86
C GLY A 20 2.83 -7.03 -9.24
N ALA A 21 3.99 -6.92 -9.89
CA ALA A 21 4.13 -6.35 -11.22
C ALA A 21 3.48 -7.24 -12.30
N VAL A 22 3.66 -8.56 -12.21
CA VAL A 22 3.02 -9.52 -13.13
C VAL A 22 1.49 -9.44 -13.01
N VAL A 23 0.96 -9.44 -11.79
CA VAL A 23 -0.49 -9.32 -11.56
C VAL A 23 -1.04 -7.97 -12.03
N MET A 24 -0.30 -6.88 -11.82
CA MET A 24 -0.66 -5.55 -12.31
C MET A 24 -0.73 -5.51 -13.84
N LEU A 25 0.30 -6.05 -14.51
CA LEU A 25 0.34 -6.12 -15.97
C LEU A 25 -0.83 -6.97 -16.48
N GLN A 26 -1.06 -8.12 -15.86
CA GLN A 26 -2.18 -9.01 -16.17
C GLN A 26 -3.52 -8.27 -16.09
N GLY A 27 -3.81 -7.57 -14.99
CA GLY A 27 -5.05 -6.81 -14.82
C GLY A 27 -5.27 -5.75 -15.92
N HIS A 28 -4.23 -4.97 -16.22
CA HIS A 28 -4.31 -3.94 -17.27
C HIS A 28 -4.42 -4.51 -18.68
N VAL A 29 -3.70 -5.60 -18.99
CA VAL A 29 -3.77 -6.27 -20.30
C VAL A 29 -5.17 -6.86 -20.51
N PHE A 30 -5.70 -7.58 -19.53
CA PHE A 30 -7.05 -8.16 -19.64
C PHE A 30 -8.11 -7.06 -19.76
N HIS A 31 -8.02 -6.00 -18.96
CA HIS A 31 -8.97 -4.88 -19.08
C HIS A 31 -8.89 -4.15 -20.42
N SER A 32 -7.69 -4.02 -21.01
CA SER A 32 -7.50 -3.25 -22.24
C SER A 32 -7.85 -4.04 -23.50
N PHE A 33 -7.50 -5.34 -23.54
CA PHE A 33 -7.61 -6.16 -24.75
C PHE A 33 -8.86 -7.05 -24.77
N LEU A 34 -9.52 -7.30 -23.64
CA LEU A 34 -10.75 -8.09 -23.63
C LEU A 34 -11.94 -7.27 -24.14
N LYS A 35 -12.72 -7.87 -25.05
CA LYS A 35 -13.95 -7.28 -25.57
C LYS A 35 -14.92 -6.92 -24.44
N PRO A 36 -15.60 -5.77 -24.49
CA PRO A 36 -16.54 -5.34 -23.43
C PRO A 36 -17.59 -6.39 -23.09
N GLU A 37 -18.13 -7.10 -24.09
CA GLU A 37 -19.15 -8.15 -23.94
C GLU A 37 -18.73 -9.32 -23.04
N LEU A 38 -17.43 -9.55 -22.87
CA LEU A 38 -16.88 -10.65 -22.06
C LEU A 38 -16.49 -10.20 -20.64
N ARG A 39 -16.69 -8.92 -20.32
CA ARG A 39 -16.32 -8.34 -19.01
C ARG A 39 -17.33 -8.65 -17.91
N ASP A 40 -18.52 -9.14 -18.26
CA ASP A 40 -19.52 -9.56 -17.27
C ASP A 40 -19.33 -11.02 -16.82
N GLY A 41 -18.41 -11.76 -17.47
CA GLY A 41 -18.15 -13.15 -17.15
C GLY A 41 -17.39 -13.36 -15.85
N ALA A 42 -17.70 -14.46 -15.16
CA ALA A 42 -17.00 -14.90 -13.93
C ALA A 42 -15.46 -14.89 -14.04
N PRO A 43 -14.84 -15.32 -15.18
CA PRO A 43 -13.39 -15.25 -15.35
C PRO A 43 -12.82 -13.83 -15.30
N PHE A 44 -13.54 -12.84 -15.85
CA PHE A 44 -13.11 -11.44 -15.81
C PHE A 44 -13.23 -10.88 -14.40
N ILE A 45 -14.32 -11.15 -13.70
CA ILE A 45 -14.52 -10.70 -12.31
C ILE A 45 -13.43 -11.27 -11.40
N LEU A 46 -13.11 -12.57 -11.52
CA LEU A 46 -12.02 -13.18 -10.77
C LEU A 46 -10.67 -12.55 -11.12
N SER A 47 -10.42 -12.28 -12.40
CA SER A 47 -9.22 -11.56 -12.83
C SER A 47 -9.14 -10.15 -12.25
N GLN A 48 -10.23 -9.39 -12.20
CA GLN A 48 -10.23 -8.03 -11.65
C GLN A 48 -10.07 -8.05 -10.13
N PHE A 49 -10.61 -9.07 -9.44
CA PHE A 49 -10.37 -9.28 -8.02
C PHE A 49 -8.87 -9.43 -7.73
N VAL A 50 -8.19 -10.31 -8.47
CA VAL A 50 -6.73 -10.49 -8.37
C VAL A 50 -6.00 -9.21 -8.81
N GLY A 51 -6.47 -8.55 -9.86
CA GLY A 51 -5.98 -7.26 -10.34
C GLY A 51 -6.12 -6.08 -9.35
N GLY A 52 -6.94 -6.22 -8.30
CA GLY A 52 -7.10 -5.24 -7.24
C GLY A 52 -6.07 -5.35 -6.10
N MET A 53 -5.20 -6.36 -6.13
CA MET A 53 -4.13 -6.61 -5.15
C MET A 53 -2.85 -5.79 -5.34
N PRO A 54 -2.35 -5.53 -6.57
CA PRO A 54 -1.07 -4.85 -6.77
C PRO A 54 -0.93 -3.51 -6.05
N PRO A 55 -1.93 -2.60 -6.02
CA PRO A 55 -1.80 -1.36 -5.26
C PRO A 55 -1.52 -1.60 -3.77
N ALA A 56 -2.19 -2.58 -3.15
CA ALA A 56 -1.97 -2.95 -1.75
C ALA A 56 -0.54 -3.50 -1.53
N ILE A 57 -0.09 -4.39 -2.41
CA ILE A 57 1.25 -4.98 -2.36
C ILE A 57 2.33 -3.91 -2.52
N PHE A 58 2.22 -3.02 -3.51
CA PHE A 58 3.22 -1.99 -3.77
C PHE A 58 3.27 -0.93 -2.67
N LEU A 59 2.12 -0.50 -2.12
CA LEU A 59 2.10 0.43 -0.98
C LEU A 59 2.72 -0.20 0.27
N PHE A 60 2.40 -1.46 0.55
CA PHE A 60 3.00 -2.22 1.65
C PHE A 60 4.52 -2.36 1.50
N LEU A 61 5.00 -2.78 0.31
CA LEU A 61 6.42 -2.90 0.02
C LEU A 61 7.15 -1.54 0.06
N THR A 62 6.49 -0.47 -0.38
CA THR A 62 7.01 0.90 -0.26
C THR A 62 7.17 1.26 1.22
N GLY A 63 6.18 0.94 2.06
CA GLY A 63 6.26 1.09 3.52
C GLY A 63 7.46 0.33 4.12
N ILE A 64 7.71 -0.91 3.70
CA ILE A 64 8.89 -1.68 4.15
C ILE A 64 10.19 -0.95 3.76
N THR A 65 10.29 -0.47 2.52
CA THR A 65 11.50 0.27 2.10
C THR A 65 11.68 1.59 2.82
N LEU A 66 10.58 2.26 3.21
CA LEU A 66 10.61 3.48 4.00
C LEU A 66 11.10 3.19 5.42
N ALA A 67 10.64 2.11 6.05
CA ALA A 67 11.13 1.67 7.36
C ALA A 67 12.63 1.35 7.33
N PHE A 68 13.12 0.69 6.27
CA PHE A 68 14.56 0.42 6.11
C PHE A 68 15.38 1.70 5.93
N LEU A 69 14.84 2.68 5.20
CA LEU A 69 15.48 3.99 5.09
C LEU A 69 15.56 4.66 6.46
N MET A 70 14.46 4.70 7.22
CA MET A 70 14.40 5.29 8.55
C MET A 70 15.39 4.62 9.52
N ASP A 71 15.42 3.29 9.55
CA ASP A 71 16.36 2.52 10.37
C ASP A 71 17.83 2.77 9.95
N SER A 72 18.11 2.84 8.65
CA SER A 72 19.45 3.15 8.17
C SER A 72 19.90 4.57 8.55
N THR A 73 19.02 5.56 8.45
CA THR A 73 19.31 6.94 8.86
C THR A 73 19.49 7.09 10.36
N GLU A 74 18.75 6.30 11.15
CA GLU A 74 18.88 6.21 12.60
C GLU A 74 20.25 5.63 13.00
N ARG A 75 20.66 4.51 12.38
CA ARG A 75 21.99 3.90 12.62
C ARG A 75 23.16 4.79 12.22
N LYS A 76 22.96 5.69 11.25
CA LYS A 76 23.96 6.68 10.83
C LYS A 76 24.09 7.85 11.81
N GLY A 77 23.26 7.91 12.86
CA GLY A 77 23.29 8.99 13.85
C GLY A 77 22.79 10.33 13.32
N LEU A 78 21.98 10.34 12.24
CA LEU A 78 21.37 11.56 11.73
C LEU A 78 20.40 12.16 12.75
N THR A 79 20.34 13.49 12.79
CA THR A 79 19.41 14.20 13.68
C THR A 79 17.95 13.88 13.31
N PRO A 80 16.99 13.99 14.26
CA PRO A 80 15.58 13.71 13.97
C PRO A 80 15.02 14.49 12.76
N ARG A 81 15.42 15.76 12.60
CA ARG A 81 15.00 16.60 11.47
C ARG A 81 15.56 16.09 10.14
N GLU A 82 16.82 15.70 10.10
CA GLU A 82 17.44 15.14 8.90
C GLU A 82 16.84 13.79 8.52
N ARG A 83 16.48 12.96 9.51
CA ARG A 83 15.79 11.68 9.28
C ARG A 83 14.43 11.89 8.61
N VAL A 84 13.62 12.81 9.13
CA VAL A 84 12.32 13.17 8.54
C VAL A 84 12.54 13.76 7.14
N HIS A 85 13.48 14.69 6.97
CA HIS A 85 13.75 15.30 5.67
C HIS A 85 14.21 14.28 4.62
N ALA A 86 15.08 13.34 4.99
CA ALA A 86 15.54 12.27 4.11
C ALA A 86 14.39 11.35 3.67
N ALA A 87 13.49 11.00 4.59
CA ALA A 87 12.28 10.24 4.29
C ALA A 87 11.31 11.05 3.41
N PHE A 88 11.09 12.32 3.72
CA PHE A 88 10.19 13.22 3.00
C PHE A 88 10.67 13.50 1.56
N ARG A 89 11.98 13.67 1.34
CA ARG A 89 12.55 13.87 0.00
C ARG A 89 12.19 12.75 -0.97
N ARG A 90 12.02 11.52 -0.47
CA ARG A 90 11.58 10.38 -1.29
C ARG A 90 10.14 10.52 -1.77
N SER A 91 9.26 11.16 -0.99
CA SER A 91 7.91 11.51 -1.44
C SER A 91 7.95 12.46 -2.64
N GLY A 92 8.79 13.50 -2.58
CA GLY A 92 8.92 14.46 -3.69
C GLY A 92 9.31 13.79 -5.02
N TYR A 93 10.18 12.78 -4.99
CA TYR A 93 10.52 12.00 -6.18
C TYR A 93 9.32 11.20 -6.73
N LEU A 94 8.54 10.57 -5.86
CA LEU A 94 7.36 9.81 -6.28
C LEU A 94 6.27 10.72 -6.88
N ILE A 95 6.04 11.88 -6.27
CA ILE A 95 5.08 12.87 -6.76
C ILE A 95 5.53 13.42 -8.12
N LEU A 96 6.81 13.75 -8.27
CA LEU A 96 7.37 14.20 -9.55
C LEU A 96 7.16 13.13 -10.63
N LEU A 97 7.45 11.86 -10.31
CA LEU A 97 7.26 10.76 -11.25
C LEU A 97 5.78 10.55 -11.61
N ALA A 98 4.86 10.73 -10.64
CA ALA A 98 3.42 10.67 -10.87
C ALA A 98 2.98 11.71 -11.92
N PHE A 99 3.36 12.97 -11.75
CA PHE A 99 3.05 14.02 -12.71
C PHE A 99 3.73 13.82 -14.06
N ALA A 100 4.97 13.31 -14.08
CA ALA A 100 5.68 13.01 -15.32
C ALA A 100 4.96 11.92 -16.15
N PHE A 101 4.58 10.81 -15.53
CA PHE A 101 3.79 9.76 -16.21
C PHE A 101 2.43 10.27 -16.64
N ARG A 102 1.78 11.12 -15.83
CA ARG A 102 0.50 11.72 -16.17
C ARG A 102 0.58 12.61 -17.40
N LEU A 103 1.61 13.45 -17.46
CA LEU A 103 1.88 14.31 -18.60
C LEU A 103 2.11 13.47 -19.87
N GLN A 104 2.90 12.40 -19.77
CA GLN A 104 3.12 11.48 -20.89
C GLN A 104 1.80 10.85 -21.39
N LEU A 105 0.94 10.35 -20.48
CA LEU A 105 -0.35 9.75 -20.85
C LEU A 105 -1.30 10.75 -21.50
N TRP A 106 -1.33 11.99 -21.00
CA TRP A 106 -2.15 13.06 -21.57
C TRP A 106 -1.70 13.42 -22.98
N ILE A 107 -0.38 13.50 -23.24
CA ILE A 107 0.17 13.74 -24.58
C ILE A 107 -0.24 12.62 -25.55
N PHE A 108 -0.20 11.36 -25.12
CA PHE A 108 -0.55 10.21 -25.98
C PHE A 108 -2.06 10.04 -26.20
N SER A 109 -2.89 10.62 -25.34
CA SER A 109 -4.35 10.52 -25.41
C SER A 109 -4.98 11.69 -26.18
N TRP A 110 -4.23 12.37 -27.04
CA TRP A 110 -4.69 13.58 -27.72
C TRP A 110 -5.84 13.29 -28.71
N PRO A 111 -6.96 14.05 -28.67
CA PRO A 111 -7.26 15.19 -27.77
C PRO A 111 -7.88 14.76 -26.44
N ALA A 112 -7.20 15.07 -25.31
CA ALA A 112 -7.69 14.82 -23.96
C ALA A 112 -7.88 16.14 -23.18
N PRO A 113 -8.91 16.23 -22.32
CA PRO A 113 -9.13 17.43 -21.51
C PRO A 113 -7.99 17.63 -20.50
N TRP A 114 -7.58 18.89 -20.30
CA TRP A 114 -6.58 19.32 -19.32
C TRP A 114 -6.81 18.83 -17.88
N THR A 115 -8.06 18.58 -17.49
CA THR A 115 -8.41 18.02 -16.17
C THR A 115 -7.83 16.62 -15.94
N ASP A 116 -7.49 15.89 -17.01
CA ASP A 116 -6.88 14.57 -16.89
C ASP A 116 -5.47 14.61 -16.30
N LEU A 117 -4.77 15.75 -16.38
CA LEU A 117 -3.47 15.96 -15.74
C LEU A 117 -3.54 16.01 -14.21
N LEU A 118 -4.71 16.35 -13.65
CA LEU A 118 -4.92 16.50 -12.20
C LEU A 118 -5.53 15.26 -11.53
N LYS A 119 -5.79 14.20 -12.30
CA LYS A 119 -6.30 12.94 -11.77
C LYS A 119 -5.24 12.25 -10.92
N VAL A 120 -5.67 11.77 -9.76
CA VAL A 120 -4.81 11.16 -8.74
C VAL A 120 -4.65 9.68 -9.02
N ASP A 121 -3.42 9.28 -9.34
CA ASP A 121 -3.02 7.89 -9.53
C ASP A 121 -2.38 7.28 -8.26
N ILE A 122 -2.02 6.00 -8.34
CA ILE A 122 -1.40 5.28 -7.23
C ILE A 122 -0.05 5.87 -6.80
N LEU A 123 0.72 6.48 -7.72
CA LEU A 123 2.00 7.12 -7.38
C LEU A 123 1.77 8.39 -6.56
N ASN A 124 0.75 9.19 -6.89
CA ASN A 124 0.36 10.35 -6.10
C ASN A 124 -0.05 9.95 -4.66
N CYS A 125 -0.89 8.91 -4.54
CA CYS A 125 -1.25 8.35 -3.23
C CYS A 125 -0.03 7.86 -2.46
N MET A 126 0.88 7.12 -3.12
CA MET A 126 2.11 6.62 -2.51
C MET A 126 3.01 7.76 -2.05
N GLY A 127 3.17 8.79 -2.87
CA GLY A 127 3.92 10.01 -2.54
C GLY A 127 3.35 10.69 -1.29
N LEU A 128 2.04 10.95 -1.26
CA LEU A 128 1.38 11.56 -0.10
C LEU A 128 1.52 10.69 1.16
N ALA A 129 1.31 9.38 1.04
CA ALA A 129 1.44 8.46 2.15
C ALA A 129 2.89 8.40 2.70
N VAL A 130 3.91 8.43 1.83
CA VAL A 130 5.32 8.54 2.26
C VAL A 130 5.59 9.87 2.94
N ALA A 131 5.04 10.98 2.45
CA ALA A 131 5.19 12.30 3.07
C ALA A 131 4.63 12.30 4.50
N VAL A 132 3.40 11.81 4.69
CA VAL A 132 2.79 11.74 6.03
C VAL A 132 3.55 10.78 6.94
N MET A 133 3.89 9.58 6.44
CA MET A 133 4.62 8.59 7.23
C MET A 133 6.08 8.98 7.48
N SER A 134 6.64 9.97 6.79
CA SER A 134 7.99 10.48 7.06
C SER A 134 8.15 10.99 8.50
N LEU A 135 7.07 11.48 9.12
CA LEU A 135 7.03 11.89 10.52
C LEU A 135 7.33 10.73 11.48
N MET A 136 7.07 9.48 11.05
CA MET A 136 7.40 8.30 11.85
C MET A 136 8.91 8.12 12.03
N ALA A 137 9.73 8.81 11.23
CA ALA A 137 11.18 8.85 11.42
C ALA A 137 11.62 9.53 12.73
N LEU A 138 10.72 10.21 13.45
CA LEU A 138 11.00 10.76 14.78
C LEU A 138 11.06 9.67 15.87
N PHE A 139 10.34 8.55 15.68
CA PHE A 139 10.25 7.45 16.64
C PHE A 139 11.33 6.40 16.39
N ARG A 140 11.60 5.55 17.38
CA ARG A 140 12.57 4.43 17.28
C ARG A 140 11.99 3.24 16.52
N THR A 141 12.85 2.35 15.98
CA THR A 141 12.42 1.15 15.25
C THR A 141 11.38 0.32 15.99
N ALA A 142 11.57 0.08 17.29
CA ALA A 142 10.63 -0.69 18.10
C ALA A 142 9.25 -0.02 18.25
N GLU A 143 9.23 1.31 18.43
CA GLU A 143 7.99 2.08 18.58
C GLU A 143 7.21 2.13 17.27
N ARG A 144 7.90 2.25 16.13
CA ARG A 144 7.31 2.28 14.79
C ARG A 144 6.48 1.03 14.49
N ILE A 145 6.86 -0.13 15.02
CA ILE A 145 6.11 -1.39 14.84
C ILE A 145 4.67 -1.21 15.32
N ARG A 146 4.48 -0.81 16.57
CA ARG A 146 3.15 -0.64 17.17
C ARG A 146 2.43 0.60 16.63
N LEU A 147 3.13 1.74 16.53
CA LEU A 147 2.52 3.00 16.10
C LEU A 147 2.00 2.90 14.66
N CYS A 148 2.77 2.33 13.73
CA CYS A 148 2.34 2.23 12.34
C CYS A 148 1.26 1.16 12.13
N ALA A 149 1.23 0.11 12.96
CA ALA A 149 0.11 -0.85 12.96
C ALA A 149 -1.20 -0.19 13.41
N ILE A 150 -1.15 0.59 14.51
CA ILE A 150 -2.30 1.36 14.99
C ILE A 150 -2.73 2.41 13.97
N LEU A 151 -1.79 3.15 13.37
CA LEU A 151 -2.10 4.12 12.32
C LEU A 151 -2.72 3.46 11.08
N GLY A 152 -2.22 2.29 10.66
CA GLY A 152 -2.81 1.54 9.55
C GLY A 152 -4.26 1.16 9.84
N LEU A 153 -4.55 0.68 11.06
CA LEU A 153 -5.91 0.41 11.51
C LEU A 153 -6.74 1.69 11.56
N ALA A 154 -6.22 2.78 12.14
CA ALA A 154 -6.92 4.05 12.22
C ALA A 154 -7.31 4.57 10.83
N ILE A 155 -6.41 4.49 9.84
CA ILE A 155 -6.70 4.88 8.45
C ILE A 155 -7.77 3.97 7.84
N ALA A 156 -7.66 2.65 8.03
CA ALA A 156 -8.65 1.69 7.51
C ALA A 156 -10.05 1.95 8.08
N PHE A 157 -10.17 2.14 9.40
CA PHE A 157 -11.44 2.38 10.09
C PHE A 157 -11.98 3.80 9.89
N ALA A 158 -11.13 4.79 9.62
CA ALA A 158 -11.57 6.15 9.26
C ALA A 158 -12.12 6.22 7.83
N SER A 159 -11.79 5.28 6.95
CA SER A 159 -12.16 5.33 5.53
C SER A 159 -13.67 5.46 5.28
N PRO A 160 -14.57 4.66 5.91
CA PRO A 160 -16.01 4.85 5.74
C PRO A 160 -16.52 6.20 6.28
N TRP A 161 -15.93 6.70 7.37
CA TRP A 161 -16.31 8.01 7.95
C TRP A 161 -15.97 9.13 6.99
N ILE A 162 -14.78 9.09 6.39
CA ILE A 162 -14.32 10.08 5.40
C ILE A 162 -15.28 10.13 4.21
N THR A 163 -15.81 9.00 3.75
CA THR A 163 -16.82 8.97 2.68
C THR A 163 -18.16 9.60 3.07
N GLN A 164 -18.53 9.56 4.35
CA GLN A 164 -19.83 10.07 4.83
C GLN A 164 -19.83 11.58 5.09
N ILE A 165 -18.66 12.21 5.25
CA ILE A 165 -18.52 13.65 5.40
C ILE A 165 -18.95 14.33 4.09
N ASP A 166 -19.66 15.46 4.19
CA ASP A 166 -19.93 16.29 3.01
C ASP A 166 -18.65 17.04 2.61
N TRP A 167 -18.19 16.77 1.38
CA TRP A 167 -17.00 17.38 0.77
C TRP A 167 -17.36 18.45 -0.26
N SER A 168 -18.61 18.94 -0.28
CA SER A 168 -19.06 20.03 -1.16
C SER A 168 -18.22 21.31 -1.05
N TRP A 169 -17.62 21.54 0.13
CA TRP A 169 -16.72 22.66 0.40
C TRP A 169 -15.31 22.49 -0.20
N ALA A 170 -14.89 21.26 -0.50
CA ALA A 170 -13.53 20.97 -0.91
C ALA A 170 -13.38 20.98 -2.44
N PRO A 171 -12.33 21.61 -2.99
CA PRO A 171 -12.05 21.52 -4.42
C PRO A 171 -11.86 20.07 -4.88
N PRO A 172 -12.27 19.72 -6.12
CA PRO A 172 -12.18 18.35 -6.63
C PRO A 172 -10.77 17.75 -6.57
N TRP A 173 -9.73 18.57 -6.81
CA TRP A 173 -8.35 18.11 -6.74
C TRP A 173 -7.97 17.65 -5.33
N LEU A 174 -8.40 18.36 -4.27
CA LEU A 174 -8.12 17.95 -2.89
C LEU A 174 -8.92 16.70 -2.51
N ARG A 175 -10.19 16.67 -2.91
CA ARG A 175 -11.09 15.53 -2.67
C ARG A 175 -10.50 14.23 -3.22
N ASN A 176 -9.96 14.25 -4.44
CA ASN A 176 -9.38 13.07 -5.10
C ASN A 176 -8.14 12.51 -4.38
N TYR A 177 -7.42 13.32 -3.60
CA TYR A 177 -6.29 12.86 -2.79
C TYR A 177 -6.70 12.23 -1.47
N VAL A 178 -7.92 12.49 -0.97
CA VAL A 178 -8.31 12.11 0.39
C VAL A 178 -9.41 11.05 0.38
N VAL A 179 -10.47 11.27 -0.39
CA VAL A 179 -11.70 10.47 -0.33
C VAL A 179 -11.55 9.18 -1.15
N PRO A 180 -12.02 8.03 -0.64
CA PRO A 180 -12.09 6.80 -1.44
C PRO A 180 -12.93 6.99 -2.70
N ASP A 181 -12.40 6.60 -3.86
CA ASP A 181 -13.09 6.63 -5.16
C ASP A 181 -12.71 5.39 -5.99
N PHE A 182 -13.56 4.96 -6.92
CA PHE A 182 -13.27 3.84 -7.82
C PHE A 182 -12.29 4.21 -8.94
N ASN A 183 -12.20 5.50 -9.29
CA ASN A 183 -11.38 6.00 -10.38
C ASN A 183 -10.05 6.60 -9.90
N PHE A 184 -9.96 6.94 -8.61
CA PHE A 184 -8.81 7.64 -8.03
C PHE A 184 -8.28 6.92 -6.79
N PHE A 185 -6.97 7.02 -6.59
CA PHE A 185 -6.34 6.48 -5.40
C PHE A 185 -6.29 7.55 -4.31
N GLY A 186 -7.34 7.63 -3.50
CA GLY A 186 -7.38 8.47 -2.31
C GLY A 186 -6.45 7.96 -1.20
N PHE A 187 -6.07 8.85 -0.29
CA PHE A 187 -5.28 8.50 0.90
C PHE A 187 -6.01 7.48 1.77
N PHE A 188 -7.33 7.64 1.93
CA PHE A 188 -8.19 6.65 2.57
C PHE A 188 -8.77 5.71 1.49
N PRO A 189 -8.74 4.39 1.69
CA PRO A 189 -8.02 3.64 2.74
C PRO A 189 -6.55 3.34 2.41
N TRP A 190 -6.09 3.63 1.19
CA TRP A 190 -4.86 3.05 0.63
C TRP A 190 -3.59 3.31 1.45
N ALA A 191 -3.46 4.47 2.11
CA ALA A 191 -2.32 4.79 2.96
C ALA A 191 -2.15 3.81 4.14
N ALA A 192 -3.20 3.08 4.53
CA ALA A 192 -3.13 2.03 5.54
C ALA A 192 -2.09 0.97 5.19
N TYR A 193 -2.02 0.52 3.93
CA TYR A 193 -1.05 -0.48 3.49
C TYR A 193 0.38 0.00 3.66
N LEU A 194 0.64 1.28 3.39
CA LEU A 194 1.96 1.86 3.60
C LEU A 194 2.31 1.89 5.09
N ALA A 195 1.39 2.28 5.96
CA ALA A 195 1.60 2.24 7.41
C ALA A 195 1.86 0.81 7.91
N PHE A 196 1.06 -0.18 7.48
CA PHE A 196 1.33 -1.60 7.77
C PHE A 196 2.68 -2.05 7.23
N GLY A 197 3.08 -1.57 6.06
CA GLY A 197 4.40 -1.82 5.50
C GLY A 197 5.53 -1.25 6.34
N VAL A 198 5.38 -0.04 6.89
CA VAL A 198 6.37 0.56 7.80
C VAL A 198 6.47 -0.25 9.10
N SER A 199 5.34 -0.73 9.63
CA SER A 199 5.29 -1.64 10.78
C SER A 199 6.05 -2.94 10.51
N ALA A 200 5.70 -3.64 9.42
CA ALA A 200 6.32 -4.89 9.01
C ALA A 200 7.82 -4.73 8.70
N GLY A 201 8.21 -3.65 8.01
CA GLY A 201 9.62 -3.37 7.73
C GLY A 201 10.43 -3.06 9.00
N SER A 202 9.83 -2.39 9.97
CA SER A 202 10.46 -2.16 11.28
C SER A 202 10.59 -3.46 12.07
N LEU A 203 9.59 -4.35 11.98
CA LEU A 203 9.62 -5.68 12.59
C LEU A 203 10.74 -6.54 11.99
N ILE A 204 10.88 -6.58 10.66
CA ILE A 204 11.96 -7.30 9.96
C ILE A 204 13.34 -6.80 10.38
N ARG A 205 13.49 -5.51 10.72
CA ARG A 205 14.76 -4.94 11.21
C ARG A 205 15.04 -5.21 12.68
N ALA A 206 14.01 -5.47 13.47
CA ALA A 206 14.11 -5.71 14.90
C ALA A 206 14.30 -7.19 15.25
N ILE A 207 13.81 -8.11 14.41
CA ILE A 207 13.89 -9.57 14.65
C ILE A 207 15.29 -10.11 14.27
N PRO A 208 15.90 -10.99 15.08
CA PRO A 208 17.12 -11.72 14.73
C PRO A 208 16.96 -12.60 13.49
N VAL A 209 18.02 -12.78 12.71
CA VAL A 209 17.95 -13.52 11.43
C VAL A 209 17.45 -14.95 11.62
N GLU A 210 17.84 -15.60 12.72
CA GLU A 210 17.47 -16.97 13.10
C GLU A 210 15.97 -17.10 13.41
N SER A 211 15.31 -15.99 13.77
CA SER A 211 13.88 -15.96 14.08
C SER A 211 13.02 -15.52 12.89
N THR A 212 13.63 -15.21 11.73
CA THR A 212 12.90 -14.75 10.54
C THR A 212 11.90 -15.79 10.05
N GLU A 213 12.27 -17.07 10.06
CA GLU A 213 11.37 -18.16 9.65
C GLU A 213 10.10 -18.19 10.50
N ARG A 214 10.25 -18.15 11.83
CA ARG A 214 9.12 -18.09 12.77
C ARG A 214 8.28 -16.84 12.54
N ALA A 215 8.91 -15.69 12.28
CA ALA A 215 8.20 -14.46 11.98
C ALA A 215 7.34 -14.58 10.72
N MET A 216 7.83 -15.26 9.68
CA MET A 216 7.08 -15.50 8.44
C MET A 216 5.94 -16.50 8.64
N GLN A 217 6.12 -17.54 9.47
CA GLN A 217 5.04 -18.44 9.86
C GLN A 217 3.93 -17.68 10.60
N TRP A 218 4.27 -16.82 11.56
CA TRP A 218 3.31 -15.96 12.24
C TRP A 218 2.64 -14.96 11.29
N ALA A 219 3.37 -14.42 10.31
CA ALA A 219 2.78 -13.56 9.28
C ALA A 219 1.76 -14.33 8.43
N ALA A 220 2.03 -15.58 8.07
CA ALA A 220 1.09 -16.43 7.35
C ALA A 220 -0.17 -16.74 8.18
N ILE A 221 0.00 -17.13 9.45
CA ILE A 221 -1.12 -17.41 10.36
C ILE A 221 -1.97 -16.16 10.57
N LEU A 222 -1.34 -15.02 10.87
CA LEU A 222 -2.03 -13.74 11.01
C LEU A 222 -2.75 -13.35 9.72
N GLY A 223 -2.11 -13.55 8.57
CA GLY A 223 -2.70 -13.24 7.28
C GLY A 223 -3.93 -14.10 6.98
N GLY A 224 -3.85 -15.41 7.21
CA GLY A 224 -4.98 -16.33 7.09
C GLY A 224 -6.12 -15.99 8.06
N ALA A 225 -5.80 -15.70 9.31
CA ALA A 225 -6.78 -15.29 10.31
C ALA A 225 -7.49 -13.98 9.90
N LEU A 226 -6.75 -12.97 9.44
CA LEU A 226 -7.34 -11.72 8.95
C LEU A 226 -8.31 -11.96 7.79
N ILE A 227 -7.95 -12.83 6.84
CA ILE A 227 -8.82 -13.17 5.70
C ILE A 227 -10.13 -13.80 6.20
N VAL A 228 -10.04 -14.87 6.99
CA VAL A 228 -11.21 -15.63 7.44
C VAL A 228 -12.09 -14.79 8.36
N THR A 229 -11.49 -14.13 9.35
CA THR A 229 -12.21 -13.33 10.34
C THR A 229 -12.89 -12.12 9.70
N CYS A 230 -12.20 -11.37 8.84
CA CYS A 230 -12.80 -10.21 8.19
C CYS A 230 -13.87 -10.62 7.17
N GLN A 231 -13.68 -11.74 6.46
CA GLN A 231 -14.71 -12.28 5.58
C GLN A 231 -15.96 -12.69 6.37
N TYR A 232 -15.79 -13.35 7.52
CA TYR A 232 -16.90 -13.71 8.39
C TYR A 232 -17.68 -12.47 8.87
N PHE A 233 -16.97 -11.49 9.43
CA PHE A 233 -17.61 -10.25 9.91
C PHE A 233 -18.24 -9.42 8.80
N ALA A 234 -17.67 -9.41 7.59
CA ALA A 234 -18.25 -8.71 6.44
C ALA A 234 -19.56 -9.33 5.94
N ASN A 235 -19.83 -10.59 6.24
CA ASN A 235 -21.07 -11.28 5.86
C ASN A 235 -22.14 -11.28 6.97
N LEU A 236 -21.87 -10.65 8.13
CA LEU A 236 -22.88 -10.49 9.16
C LEU A 236 -23.92 -9.46 8.74
N PRO A 237 -25.20 -9.63 9.17
CA PRO A 237 -26.27 -8.69 8.86
C PRO A 237 -26.14 -7.33 9.59
N PHE A 238 -25.16 -7.21 10.49
CA PHE A 238 -24.91 -6.01 11.28
C PHE A 238 -23.77 -5.20 10.67
N SER A 239 -24.02 -3.93 10.35
CA SER A 239 -22.97 -3.00 9.94
C SER A 239 -22.69 -1.99 11.05
N ILE A 240 -21.41 -1.79 11.35
CA ILE A 240 -20.93 -0.73 12.27
C ILE A 240 -21.12 0.65 11.61
N TYR A 241 -21.12 0.71 10.28
CA TYR A 241 -21.20 1.95 9.51
C TYR A 241 -22.57 2.10 8.85
N ALA A 242 -23.12 3.32 8.93
CA ALA A 242 -24.40 3.66 8.29
C ALA A 242 -24.36 3.53 6.76
N LYS A 243 -23.22 3.84 6.14
CA LYS A 243 -22.94 3.64 4.70
C LYS A 243 -21.50 3.19 4.53
N SER A 244 -21.29 1.94 4.10
CA SER A 244 -19.99 1.41 3.71
C SER A 244 -20.14 0.50 2.50
N ASP A 245 -19.28 0.68 1.50
CA ASP A 245 -19.18 -0.24 0.37
C ASP A 245 -17.98 -1.15 0.61
N PHE A 246 -18.23 -2.46 0.55
CA PHE A 246 -17.21 -3.47 0.77
C PHE A 246 -16.01 -3.31 -0.15
N TRP A 247 -16.22 -2.90 -1.40
CA TRP A 247 -15.17 -2.84 -2.42
C TRP A 247 -14.40 -1.51 -2.46
N LEU A 248 -14.93 -0.48 -1.79
CA LEU A 248 -14.41 0.88 -1.86
C LEU A 248 -13.74 1.35 -0.57
N ASN A 249 -14.46 1.26 0.56
CA ASN A 249 -14.04 1.92 1.79
C ASN A 249 -14.09 1.03 3.03
N SER A 250 -14.46 -0.25 2.89
CA SER A 250 -14.59 -1.17 4.02
C SER A 250 -13.26 -1.51 4.70
N PRO A 251 -13.17 -1.36 6.04
CA PRO A 251 -11.99 -1.79 6.79
C PRO A 251 -11.74 -3.29 6.67
N ALA A 252 -12.80 -4.09 6.55
CA ALA A 252 -12.68 -5.54 6.38
C ALA A 252 -11.95 -5.90 5.07
N GLN A 253 -12.28 -5.21 3.98
CA GLN A 253 -11.59 -5.40 2.70
C GLN A 253 -10.12 -4.99 2.79
N VAL A 254 -9.81 -3.89 3.51
CA VAL A 254 -8.43 -3.45 3.73
C VAL A 254 -7.62 -4.54 4.42
N LEU A 255 -8.17 -5.10 5.49
CA LEU A 255 -7.55 -6.16 6.29
C LEU A 255 -7.45 -7.50 5.55
N ILE A 256 -8.42 -7.85 4.70
CA ILE A 256 -8.34 -9.04 3.83
C ILE A 256 -7.16 -8.90 2.86
N LYS A 257 -7.05 -7.76 2.15
CA LYS A 257 -5.92 -7.53 1.23
C LYS A 257 -4.58 -7.48 1.95
N LEU A 258 -4.54 -6.93 3.17
CA LEU A 258 -3.35 -7.02 4.03
C LEU A 258 -3.02 -8.47 4.35
N GLY A 259 -4.01 -9.27 4.76
CA GLY A 259 -3.83 -10.67 5.08
C GLY A 259 -3.31 -11.49 3.89
N VAL A 260 -3.86 -11.27 2.69
CA VAL A 260 -3.35 -11.88 1.46
C VAL A 260 -1.91 -11.44 1.21
N THR A 261 -1.59 -10.16 1.39
CA THR A 261 -0.21 -9.65 1.24
C THR A 261 0.77 -10.31 2.22
N LEU A 262 0.37 -10.56 3.47
CA LEU A 262 1.18 -11.26 4.47
C LEU A 262 1.38 -12.74 4.12
N VAL A 263 0.34 -13.43 3.64
CA VAL A 263 0.45 -14.82 3.16
C VAL A 263 1.38 -14.90 1.95
N LEU A 264 1.24 -13.99 0.99
CA LEU A 264 2.12 -13.90 -0.18
C LEU A 264 3.57 -13.58 0.20
N LEU A 265 3.77 -12.73 1.22
CA LEU A 265 5.10 -12.44 1.77
C LEU A 265 5.75 -13.70 2.36
N ALA A 266 5.01 -14.45 3.16
CA ALA A 266 5.48 -15.70 3.76
C ALA A 266 5.74 -16.78 2.68
N GLY A 267 4.87 -16.88 1.68
CA GLY A 267 5.07 -17.77 0.53
C GLY A 267 6.30 -17.40 -0.30
N ALA A 268 6.52 -16.10 -0.56
CA ALA A 268 7.71 -15.62 -1.23
C ALA A 268 8.98 -15.90 -0.41
N TYR A 269 8.91 -15.82 0.93
CA TYR A 269 10.01 -16.21 1.80
C TYR A 269 10.35 -17.70 1.64
N LEU A 270 9.35 -18.57 1.76
CA LEU A 270 9.50 -20.03 1.60
C LEU A 270 10.08 -20.40 0.23
N TRP A 271 9.67 -19.71 -0.83
CA TRP A 271 10.16 -19.93 -2.20
C TRP A 271 11.66 -19.58 -2.39
N THR A 272 12.19 -18.69 -1.55
CA THR A 272 13.58 -18.19 -1.67
C THR A 272 14.55 -18.81 -0.67
N GLN A 273 14.08 -19.73 0.17
CA GLN A 273 14.92 -20.57 1.02
C GLN A 273 15.40 -21.79 0.24
#